data_AF-A0A922MVH5-F1
#
_entry.id   AF-A0A922MVH5-F1
#
_cell.length_a   1.000
_cell.length_b   1.000
_cell.length_c   1.000
_cell.angle_alpha   90.00
_cell.angle_beta   90.00
_cell.angle_gamma   90.00
#
_symmetry.space_group_name_H-M   'P 1'
#
loop_
_entity.id
_entity.type
_entity.pdbx_description
1 polymer ?
#
loop_
_entity_poly.entity_id
_entity_poly.type
_entity_poly.pdbx_seq_one_letter_code
_entity_poly.pdbx_strand_id
1 'polypeptide(L)'
;MPTITSLRRMTLVHILCKYLFTTRLSPNKAKYFFPCFENPRFEAVYKFKVYIVKQLPELQYTNTSLVIAEEQRRDEVKGDYIVVDYIPSPQVGLHQVGFHFSQFESNRVQGRIVNDTLILWAPKDELRDYQFIHNYGITIINLIHDYSKENRPLVQGPINLIAVPADINGYEIGSWNLLTNGSCVYAKYNHGIMTPERRRLAAYGLQMKHKAMAVDWHRTTPALETFNTSLAIEIPPRYKELVTMKTGAILWMLENWVESDKFHYALVNYIKSRRGKYISLQDFTTTLDHDTIECLHQFFNGSTASRILGSWFRRRGYPVINVQRQFSFNRENREVTDFLIPISYVVENNQNCYNCYRPRFTIGAQTYTFGEILNDGWIILNRQGSGYYRVNYDPVTWRLIAKTLKENMMSIDELNRAQIVNDVFALYVAGDLDMDLAMEILSYLDKERSPVVWESVMSGYDLLMIEGAACNMTRHLYWEWESFMVKKITPIYTQLVKSKDNQYLMRLFRSSVVELACSLNYEPCHYHVKDLYIEDTRHQHNLFPDCRMSYFFKVANETSMKTFLRKLNQIELDDKNTADKKV
;
A
#
# COMPACT_ATOMS: atom_id res chain seq x y z
N MET A 1 -53.51 46.47 1.19
CA MET A 1 -53.21 45.24 0.42
C MET A 1 -52.77 45.66 -0.98
N PRO A 2 -51.73 45.06 -1.60
CA PRO A 2 -50.81 44.02 -1.12
C PRO A 2 -49.37 44.58 -0.91
N THR A 3 -48.63 44.35 0.18
CA THR A 3 -47.93 43.12 0.64
C THR A 3 -47.07 42.41 -0.42
N ILE A 4 -45.77 42.73 -0.44
CA ILE A 4 -44.71 41.78 -0.83
C ILE A 4 -43.77 41.64 0.38
N THR A 5 -44.16 40.73 1.26
CA THR A 5 -43.34 40.14 2.32
C THR A 5 -42.55 38.98 1.73
N SER A 6 -41.23 39.09 1.65
CA SER A 6 -40.28 37.95 1.66
C SER A 6 -38.85 38.46 1.45
N LEU A 7 -38.33 39.22 2.42
CA LEU A 7 -36.87 39.22 2.64
C LEU A 7 -36.54 37.84 3.23
N ARG A 8 -36.15 36.90 2.37
CA ARG A 8 -35.50 35.67 2.82
C ARG A 8 -34.32 36.08 3.69
N ARG A 9 -34.30 35.60 4.94
CA ARG A 9 -33.09 35.53 5.76
C ARG A 9 -31.99 34.92 4.91
N MET A 10 -31.12 35.74 4.36
CA MET A 10 -29.80 35.31 3.93
C MET A 10 -29.05 35.06 5.24
N THR A 11 -29.02 33.80 5.68
CA THR A 11 -28.12 33.37 6.74
C THR A 11 -26.72 33.57 6.18
N LEU A 12 -26.12 34.73 6.47
CA LEU A 12 -24.68 34.94 6.37
C LEU A 12 -24.05 33.94 7.33
N VAL A 13 -23.72 32.76 6.81
CA VAL A 13 -22.79 31.86 7.50
C VAL A 13 -21.44 32.59 7.41
N HIS A 14 -21.08 33.30 8.46
CA HIS A 14 -19.69 33.71 8.66
C HIS A 14 -18.87 32.43 8.77
N ILE A 15 -18.31 31.97 7.65
CA ILE A 15 -17.27 30.95 7.66
C ILE A 15 -16.04 31.64 8.22
N LEU A 16 -15.82 31.53 9.53
CA LEU A 16 -14.58 31.95 10.16
C LEU A 16 -13.47 31.03 9.63
N CYS A 17 -12.62 31.55 8.76
CA CYS A 17 -11.42 30.84 8.31
C CYS A 17 -10.44 30.71 9.47
N LYS A 18 -10.22 29.47 9.93
CA LYS A 18 -9.22 29.14 10.93
C LYS A 18 -7.90 28.77 10.25
N TYR A 19 -6.78 29.24 10.80
CA TYR A 19 -5.46 28.94 10.26
C TYR A 19 -4.80 27.78 11.01
N LEU A 20 -4.10 26.94 10.25
CA LEU A 20 -3.25 25.85 10.73
C LEU A 20 -1.87 26.06 10.11
N PHE A 21 -0.83 25.99 10.93
CA PHE A 21 0.55 25.97 10.46
C PHE A 21 1.19 24.66 10.90
N THR A 22 1.80 23.94 9.97
CA THR A 22 2.53 22.71 10.25
C THR A 22 3.68 22.57 9.27
N THR A 23 4.79 21.97 9.69
CA THR A 23 5.96 21.77 8.82
C THR A 23 6.06 20.34 8.31
N ARG A 24 6.54 20.17 7.08
CA ARG A 24 7.04 18.91 6.53
C ARG A 24 8.41 19.17 5.91
N LEU A 25 9.47 18.97 6.70
CA LEU A 25 10.83 19.34 6.30
C LEU A 25 11.54 18.22 5.53
N SER A 26 11.01 17.00 5.57
CA SER A 26 11.55 15.86 4.83
C SER A 26 11.26 15.92 3.32
N PRO A 27 12.20 15.51 2.45
CA PRO A 27 13.57 15.11 2.77
C PRO A 27 14.56 16.28 2.83
N ASN A 28 14.26 17.40 2.16
CA ASN A 28 15.19 18.52 1.94
C ASN A 28 14.46 19.89 1.87
N LYS A 29 13.46 20.07 2.74
CA LYS A 29 12.67 21.31 2.83
C LYS A 29 13.00 22.14 4.08
N ALA A 30 13.92 21.67 4.93
CA ALA A 30 14.37 22.40 6.12
C ALA A 30 15.01 23.75 5.75
N LYS A 31 15.76 23.81 4.64
CA LYS A 31 16.38 25.05 4.14
C LYS A 31 15.39 26.17 3.82
N TYR A 32 14.12 25.84 3.55
CA TYR A 32 13.06 26.83 3.30
C TYR A 32 12.46 27.38 4.59
N PHE A 33 12.71 26.72 5.72
CA PHE A 33 12.20 27.14 7.03
C PHE A 33 13.25 27.91 7.83
N PHE A 34 14.53 27.51 7.78
CA PHE A 34 15.64 28.27 8.34
C PHE A 34 16.98 27.94 7.65
N PRO A 35 18.00 28.82 7.70
CA PRO A 35 19.33 28.54 7.14
C PRO A 35 20.00 27.35 7.84
N CYS A 36 20.45 26.36 7.07
CA CYS A 36 20.98 25.12 7.64
C CYS A 36 21.88 24.34 6.68
N PHE A 37 22.71 23.45 7.24
CA PHE A 37 23.38 22.38 6.50
C PHE A 37 22.43 21.21 6.31
N GLU A 38 21.72 21.21 5.18
CA GLU A 38 20.71 20.22 4.88
C GLU A 38 21.33 18.94 4.29
N ASN A 39 21.77 18.04 5.18
CA ASN A 39 22.30 16.74 4.81
C ASN A 39 21.82 15.69 5.84
N PRO A 40 21.08 14.64 5.42
CA PRO A 40 20.62 13.58 6.32
C PRO A 40 21.71 12.84 7.09
N ARG A 41 22.99 12.94 6.68
CA ARG A 41 24.13 12.39 7.42
C ARG A 41 24.51 13.19 8.66
N PHE A 42 24.08 14.45 8.74
CA PHE A 42 24.37 15.32 9.87
C PHE A 42 23.16 15.37 10.79
N GLU A 43 23.33 14.75 11.95
CA GLU A 43 22.40 14.90 13.06
C GLU A 43 22.99 15.87 14.08
N ALA A 44 22.14 16.72 14.66
CA ALA A 44 22.54 17.66 15.70
C ALA A 44 21.50 17.74 16.81
N VAL A 45 21.90 18.35 17.92
CA VAL A 45 21.01 18.74 19.01
C VAL A 45 20.53 20.15 18.75
N TYR A 46 19.21 20.35 18.77
CA TYR A 46 18.59 21.63 18.50
C TYR A 46 17.91 22.18 19.75
N LYS A 47 18.11 23.47 20.02
CA LYS A 47 17.38 24.20 21.06
C LYS A 47 16.56 25.29 20.40
N PHE A 48 15.25 25.28 20.64
CA PHE A 48 14.32 26.22 20.02
C PHE A 48 13.71 27.16 21.05
N LYS A 49 13.49 28.40 20.61
CA LYS A 49 12.66 29.40 21.28
C LYS A 49 11.68 29.95 20.26
N VAL A 50 10.38 29.81 20.50
CA VAL A 50 9.33 30.17 19.55
C VAL A 50 8.54 31.36 20.08
N TYR A 51 8.38 32.39 19.25
CA TYR A 51 7.63 33.60 19.54
C TYR A 51 6.28 33.53 18.82
N ILE A 52 5.19 33.65 19.55
CA ILE A 52 3.82 33.53 19.03
C ILE A 52 3.12 34.86 19.26
N VAL A 53 2.62 35.50 18.20
CA VAL A 53 1.90 36.78 18.30
C VAL A 53 0.58 36.59 19.07
N LYS A 54 0.30 37.49 20.02
CA LYS A 54 -0.90 37.59 20.84
C LYS A 54 -1.84 38.63 20.20
N GLN A 55 -3.06 38.20 19.85
CA GLN A 55 -4.25 38.98 19.44
C GLN A 55 -4.42 39.46 17.98
N LEU A 56 -5.47 38.91 17.33
CA LEU A 56 -6.52 39.67 16.64
C LEU A 56 -7.89 39.14 17.17
N PRO A 57 -8.93 39.96 17.38
CA PRO A 57 -10.23 39.53 17.93
C PRO A 57 -10.94 38.42 17.13
N GLU A 58 -10.63 38.29 15.85
CA GLU A 58 -11.16 37.26 14.94
C GLU A 58 -10.33 35.97 14.91
N LEU A 59 -9.13 35.98 15.51
CA LEU A 59 -8.21 34.85 15.55
C LEU A 59 -8.25 34.21 16.93
N GLN A 60 -8.98 33.09 17.05
CA GLN A 60 -8.93 32.24 18.25
C GLN A 60 -7.52 31.67 18.49
N TYR A 61 -7.19 31.44 19.75
CA TYR A 61 -5.91 30.93 20.23
C TYR A 61 -5.59 29.52 19.71
N THR A 62 -4.30 29.23 19.59
CA THR A 62 -3.74 27.98 19.07
C THR A 62 -2.69 27.43 20.03
N ASN A 63 -2.62 26.11 20.17
CA ASN A 63 -1.51 25.44 20.84
C ASN A 63 -0.35 25.29 19.85
N THR A 64 0.85 25.73 20.27
CA THR A 64 2.10 25.40 19.58
C THR A 64 2.70 24.17 20.24
N SER A 65 3.04 23.16 19.44
CA SER A 65 3.89 22.06 19.87
C SER A 65 5.08 21.94 18.93
N LEU A 66 6.28 22.02 19.50
CA LEU A 66 7.48 21.42 18.91
C LEU A 66 7.52 19.97 19.37
N VAL A 67 7.83 19.09 18.44
CA VAL A 67 7.51 17.69 18.63
C VAL A 67 8.74 16.85 18.94
N ILE A 68 9.92 17.36 18.60
CA ILE A 68 11.21 16.75 18.92
C ILE A 68 11.78 17.15 20.28
N ALA A 69 11.13 18.07 20.98
CA ALA A 69 11.54 18.55 22.28
C ALA A 69 10.31 19.01 23.08
N GLU A 70 10.31 18.72 24.39
CA GLU A 70 9.26 19.16 25.29
C GLU A 70 9.36 20.65 25.61
N GLU A 71 8.21 21.25 25.88
CA GLU A 71 8.13 22.64 26.34
C GLU A 71 8.75 22.76 27.73
N GLN A 72 9.79 23.58 27.84
CA GLN A 72 10.45 23.87 29.12
C GLN A 72 9.70 24.94 29.90
N ARG A 73 9.34 26.03 29.21
CA ARG A 73 8.71 27.21 29.82
C ARG A 73 7.91 27.99 28.79
N ARG A 74 6.78 28.54 29.20
CA ARG A 74 5.97 29.48 28.43
C ARG A 74 5.75 30.75 29.23
N ASP A 75 6.21 31.85 28.66
CA ASP A 75 6.11 33.17 29.26
C ASP A 75 5.24 34.08 28.41
N GLU A 76 4.32 34.76 29.06
CA GLU A 76 3.66 35.91 28.47
C GLU A 76 4.54 37.14 28.64
N VAL A 77 5.08 37.64 27.53
CA VAL A 77 5.89 38.86 27.55
C VAL A 77 4.96 40.05 27.34
N LYS A 78 5.05 41.07 28.21
CA LYS A 78 4.24 42.29 28.13
C LYS A 78 4.35 42.93 26.73
N GLY A 79 3.24 42.98 26.02
CA GLY A 79 3.14 43.53 24.67
C GLY A 79 2.28 42.65 23.80
N ASP A 80 2.90 41.78 23.00
CA ASP A 80 2.20 41.13 21.87
C ASP A 80 2.64 39.68 21.64
N TYR A 81 3.36 39.04 22.56
CA TYR A 81 3.92 37.70 22.31
C TYR A 81 3.82 36.73 23.49
N ILE A 82 3.54 35.47 23.16
CA ILE A 82 3.80 34.30 24.00
C ILE A 82 5.14 33.71 23.54
N VAL A 83 6.09 33.58 24.46
CA VAL A 83 7.39 32.99 24.19
C VAL A 83 7.43 31.59 24.79
N VAL A 84 7.76 30.60 23.96
CA VAL A 84 7.86 29.19 24.36
C VAL A 84 9.31 28.74 24.20
N ASP A 85 9.94 28.41 25.31
CA ASP A 85 11.27 27.81 25.37
C ASP A 85 11.15 26.28 25.42
N TYR A 86 11.93 25.60 24.59
CA TYR A 86 11.98 24.13 24.54
C TYR A 86 13.30 23.61 25.08
N ILE A 87 13.25 22.40 25.67
CA ILE A 87 14.47 21.69 26.06
C ILE A 87 15.31 21.34 24.81
N PRO A 88 16.63 21.09 24.93
CA PRO A 88 17.42 20.59 23.82
C PRO A 88 16.87 19.25 23.30
N SER A 89 16.77 19.11 21.98
CA SER A 89 16.32 17.87 21.34
C SER A 89 17.33 16.72 21.50
N PRO A 90 16.92 15.47 21.25
CA PRO A 90 17.86 14.40 20.94
C PRO A 90 18.68 14.75 19.69
N GLN A 91 19.77 14.02 19.47
CA GLN A 91 20.50 14.08 18.21
C GLN A 91 19.60 13.50 17.10
N VAL A 92 19.13 14.38 16.21
CA VAL A 92 18.21 14.02 15.12
C VAL A 92 18.62 14.72 13.83
N GLY A 93 18.17 14.18 12.70
CA GLY A 93 18.35 14.83 11.40
C GLY A 93 17.42 16.03 11.27
N LEU A 94 17.90 17.12 10.66
CA LEU A 94 17.12 18.35 10.53
C LEU A 94 15.79 18.19 9.80
N HIS A 95 15.77 17.30 8.81
CA HIS A 95 14.58 16.94 8.04
C HIS A 95 13.47 16.29 8.90
N GLN A 96 13.81 15.85 10.12
CA GLN A 96 12.89 15.26 11.09
C GLN A 96 12.34 16.29 12.08
N VAL A 97 12.75 17.56 12.03
CA VAL A 97 12.16 18.59 12.90
C VAL A 97 10.72 18.88 12.46
N GLY A 98 9.81 19.01 13.43
CA GLY A 98 8.39 19.21 13.18
C GLY A 98 7.78 20.23 14.11
N PHE A 99 7.15 21.25 13.53
CA PHE A 99 6.36 22.26 14.22
C PHE A 99 4.90 22.09 13.86
N HIS A 100 4.05 22.27 14.87
CA HIS A 100 2.61 22.35 14.70
C HIS A 100 2.06 23.53 15.50
N PHE A 101 1.12 24.24 14.88
CA PHE A 101 0.40 25.36 15.46
C PHE A 101 -1.03 25.35 14.96
N SER A 102 -1.99 25.09 15.86
CA SER A 102 -3.40 25.03 15.50
C SER A 102 -4.34 25.26 16.67
N GLN A 103 -5.61 25.50 16.35
CA GLN A 103 -6.71 25.58 17.32
C GLN A 103 -7.34 24.21 17.58
N PHE A 104 -6.61 23.12 17.25
CA PHE A 104 -7.14 21.78 17.37
C PHE A 104 -7.30 21.41 18.84
N GLU A 105 -8.36 20.66 19.11
CA GLU A 105 -8.44 19.92 20.36
C GLU A 105 -7.62 18.64 20.22
N SER A 106 -7.21 18.10 21.36
CA SER A 106 -6.46 16.85 21.38
C SER A 106 -6.97 15.90 22.43
N ASN A 107 -6.88 14.62 22.11
CA ASN A 107 -7.09 13.53 23.03
C ASN A 107 -5.79 12.72 23.11
N ARG A 108 -5.50 12.16 24.29
CA ARG A 108 -4.31 11.35 24.53
C ARG A 108 -4.66 9.95 24.98
N VAL A 109 -3.85 8.97 24.59
CA VAL A 109 -3.91 7.59 25.07
C VAL A 109 -2.50 7.12 25.39
N GLN A 110 -2.35 6.34 26.46
CA GLN A 110 -1.08 5.76 26.87
C GLN A 110 -1.08 4.24 26.62
N GLY A 111 0.03 3.75 26.07
CA GLY A 111 0.29 2.33 25.87
C GLY A 111 0.55 1.62 27.20
N ARG A 112 0.25 0.31 27.22
CA ARG A 112 0.33 -0.51 28.45
C ARG A 112 1.73 -1.02 28.79
N ILE A 113 2.61 -1.14 27.78
CA ILE A 113 3.91 -1.82 27.93
C ILE A 113 4.98 -0.83 28.44
N VAL A 114 5.17 0.31 27.77
CA VAL A 114 6.25 1.25 28.10
C VAL A 114 5.82 2.71 28.22
N ASN A 115 4.54 2.95 28.53
CA ASN A 115 3.95 4.29 28.64
C ASN A 115 4.10 5.18 27.39
N ASP A 116 4.30 4.58 26.20
CA ASP A 116 4.24 5.30 24.93
C ASP A 116 2.92 6.08 24.84
N THR A 117 3.04 7.40 24.70
CA THR A 117 1.89 8.29 24.68
C THR A 117 1.57 8.65 23.24
N LEU A 118 0.34 8.42 22.81
CA LEU A 118 -0.19 8.85 21.53
C LEU A 118 -1.15 10.03 21.75
N ILE A 119 -0.96 11.12 21.02
CA ILE A 119 -1.82 12.31 21.06
C ILE A 119 -2.36 12.58 19.67
N LEU A 120 -3.68 12.59 19.54
CA LEU A 120 -4.36 12.92 18.30
C LEU A 120 -4.87 14.36 18.35
N TRP A 121 -4.56 15.13 17.31
CA TRP A 121 -4.95 16.53 17.14
C TRP A 121 -5.87 16.64 15.93
N ALA A 122 -7.05 17.23 16.13
CA ALA A 122 -8.04 17.45 15.08
C ALA A 122 -8.96 18.64 15.39
N PRO A 123 -9.69 19.17 14.39
CA PRO A 123 -10.80 20.08 14.65
C PRO A 123 -11.76 19.48 15.70
N LYS A 124 -12.24 20.31 16.62
CA LYS A 124 -13.13 19.91 17.72
C LYS A 124 -14.30 19.02 17.26
N ASP A 125 -14.92 19.42 16.15
CA ASP A 125 -16.12 18.77 15.61
C ASP A 125 -15.82 17.46 14.86
N GLU A 126 -14.55 17.12 14.65
CA GLU A 126 -14.09 15.89 13.97
C GLU A 126 -13.27 14.97 14.90
N LEU A 127 -12.83 15.46 16.06
CA LEU A 127 -11.95 14.69 16.96
C LEU A 127 -12.58 13.37 17.43
N ARG A 128 -13.92 13.29 17.46
CA ARG A 128 -14.67 12.06 17.76
C ARG A 128 -14.54 11.02 16.65
N ASP A 129 -14.56 11.46 15.39
CA ASP A 129 -14.50 10.59 14.20
C ASP A 129 -13.16 9.85 14.10
N TYR A 130 -12.13 10.39 14.74
CA TYR A 130 -10.78 9.84 14.71
C TYR A 130 -10.43 9.00 15.95
N GLN A 131 -11.38 8.74 16.88
CA GLN A 131 -11.09 7.96 18.10
C GLN A 131 -10.56 6.55 17.84
N PHE A 132 -10.96 5.91 16.72
CA PHE A 132 -10.45 4.59 16.33
C PHE A 132 -8.93 4.58 16.14
N ILE A 133 -8.31 5.72 15.79
CA ILE A 133 -6.87 5.88 15.61
C ILE A 133 -6.12 5.58 16.91
N HIS A 134 -6.70 5.89 18.08
CA HIS A 134 -6.08 5.53 19.35
C HIS A 134 -6.01 4.02 19.56
N ASN A 135 -7.12 3.32 19.33
CA ASN A 135 -7.17 1.86 19.49
C ASN A 135 -6.19 1.17 18.54
N TYR A 136 -6.15 1.62 17.29
CA TYR A 136 -5.27 1.09 16.27
C TYR A 136 -3.80 1.47 16.50
N GLY A 137 -3.53 2.73 16.82
CA GLY A 137 -2.19 3.25 17.07
C GLY A 137 -1.51 2.54 18.24
N ILE A 138 -2.21 2.32 19.35
CA ILE A 138 -1.67 1.54 20.47
C ILE A 138 -1.45 0.07 20.07
N THR A 139 -2.33 -0.52 19.27
CA THR A 139 -2.15 -1.89 18.77
C THR A 139 -0.89 -2.01 17.91
N ILE A 140 -0.64 -1.04 17.02
CA ILE A 140 0.60 -0.99 16.23
C ILE A 140 1.82 -0.80 17.13
N ILE A 141 1.78 0.14 18.07
CA ILE A 141 2.90 0.39 19.00
C ILE A 141 3.25 -0.89 19.75
N ASN A 142 2.26 -1.58 20.32
CA ASN A 142 2.48 -2.86 20.99
C ASN A 142 3.07 -3.91 20.04
N LEU A 143 2.57 -4.00 18.80
CA LEU A 143 3.13 -4.90 17.79
C LEU A 143 4.61 -4.57 17.48
N ILE A 144 4.98 -3.29 17.42
CA ILE A 144 6.37 -2.86 17.22
C ILE A 144 7.23 -3.28 18.42
N HIS A 145 6.76 -3.14 19.66
CA HIS A 145 7.49 -3.63 20.84
C HIS A 145 7.65 -5.15 20.81
N ASP A 146 6.56 -5.87 20.55
CA ASP A 146 6.56 -7.33 20.48
C ASP A 146 7.49 -7.86 19.38
N TYR A 147 7.55 -7.16 18.25
CA TYR A 147 8.44 -7.48 17.13
C TYR A 147 9.89 -7.08 17.45
N SER A 148 10.15 -5.86 17.88
CA SER A 148 11.52 -5.40 18.15
C SER A 148 12.16 -6.02 19.40
N LYS A 149 11.37 -6.64 20.29
CA LYS A 149 11.80 -7.15 21.60
C LYS A 149 12.49 -6.06 22.42
N GLU A 150 11.91 -4.86 22.40
CA GLU A 150 12.42 -3.66 23.05
C GLU A 150 11.46 -3.15 24.14
N ASN A 151 11.96 -3.12 25.38
CA ASN A 151 11.22 -2.64 26.56
C ASN A 151 11.56 -1.17 26.87
N ARG A 152 11.47 -0.30 25.87
CA ARG A 152 11.68 1.15 26.00
C ARG A 152 10.72 1.87 25.07
N PRO A 153 10.33 3.13 25.36
CA PRO A 153 9.48 3.90 24.47
C PRO A 153 10.06 3.97 23.05
N LEU A 154 9.18 3.91 22.04
CA LEU A 154 9.57 4.02 20.64
C LEU A 154 10.26 5.35 20.36
N VAL A 155 9.79 6.39 21.04
CA VAL A 155 10.30 7.75 20.93
C VAL A 155 10.43 8.43 22.29
N GLN A 156 11.19 9.51 22.36
CA GLN A 156 11.23 10.36 23.55
C GLN A 156 10.06 11.33 23.51
N GLY A 157 9.14 11.22 24.48
CA GLY A 157 7.93 12.05 24.55
C GLY A 157 6.72 11.44 23.80
N PRO A 158 5.64 12.21 23.60
CA PRO A 158 4.44 11.72 22.94
C PRO A 158 4.58 11.67 21.40
N ILE A 159 3.98 10.66 20.77
CA ILE A 159 3.74 10.58 19.33
C ILE A 159 2.49 11.40 19.02
N ASN A 160 2.63 12.45 18.22
CA ASN A 160 1.55 13.36 17.83
C ASN A 160 1.06 13.02 16.41
N LEU A 161 -0.23 12.76 16.28
CA LEU A 161 -0.93 12.54 15.01
C LEU A 161 -1.83 13.73 14.72
N ILE A 162 -1.73 14.33 13.54
CA ILE A 162 -2.44 15.57 13.21
C ILE A 162 -3.25 15.41 11.94
N ALA A 163 -4.57 15.55 12.08
CA ALA A 163 -5.53 15.49 10.99
C ALA A 163 -5.59 16.83 10.24
N VAL A 164 -4.88 16.92 9.12
CA VAL A 164 -4.78 18.17 8.37
C VAL A 164 -5.94 18.27 7.37
N PRO A 165 -6.74 19.36 7.36
CA PRO A 165 -7.95 19.49 6.54
C PRO A 165 -7.73 19.60 5.01
N ALA A 166 -6.52 19.34 4.52
CA ALA A 166 -6.16 19.47 3.10
C ALA A 166 -5.49 18.19 2.60
N ASP A 167 -5.60 17.93 1.29
CA ASP A 167 -4.79 16.92 0.62
C ASP A 167 -3.33 17.37 0.60
N ILE A 168 -2.55 16.86 1.54
CA ILE A 168 -1.13 17.20 1.61
C ILE A 168 -0.30 16.22 0.78
N ASN A 169 0.05 16.63 -0.43
CA ASN A 169 1.00 15.92 -1.28
C ASN A 169 2.41 15.91 -0.66
N GLY A 170 3.05 14.74 -0.53
CA GLY A 170 4.40 14.62 0.04
C GLY A 170 4.76 13.20 0.46
N TYR A 171 6.00 12.96 0.87
CA TYR A 171 6.40 11.69 1.50
C TYR A 171 5.95 11.72 2.97
N GLU A 172 5.21 10.72 3.46
CA GLU A 172 4.85 10.57 4.87
C GLU A 172 6.06 10.11 5.70
N ILE A 173 7.20 10.80 5.60
CA ILE A 173 8.20 10.74 6.66
C ILE A 173 7.73 11.80 7.63
N GLY A 174 6.98 11.36 8.63
CA GLY A 174 6.69 12.20 9.78
C GLY A 174 7.97 12.83 10.27
N SER A 175 7.88 14.11 10.63
CA SER A 175 8.87 14.66 11.54
C SER A 175 8.90 13.78 12.78
N TRP A 176 10.04 13.69 13.44
CA TRP A 176 10.19 12.88 14.64
C TRP A 176 9.10 13.27 15.65
N ASN A 177 8.38 12.27 16.16
CA ASN A 177 7.18 12.39 17.00
C ASN A 177 5.95 13.08 16.37
N LEU A 178 5.97 13.52 15.11
CA LEU A 178 4.91 14.30 14.45
C LEU A 178 4.52 13.69 13.11
N LEU A 179 3.36 13.06 13.09
CA LEU A 179 2.76 12.45 11.92
C LEU A 179 1.59 13.32 11.46
N THR A 180 1.75 13.98 10.32
CA THR A 180 0.71 14.81 9.69
C THR A 180 0.13 14.07 8.51
N ASN A 181 -1.18 13.87 8.44
CA ASN A 181 -1.85 13.27 7.28
C ASN A 181 -3.17 14.00 6.99
N GLY A 182 -3.64 13.86 5.74
CA GLY A 182 -4.92 14.45 5.33
C GLY A 182 -6.08 13.87 6.14
N SER A 183 -7.03 14.72 6.54
CA SER A 183 -8.24 14.32 7.28
C SER A 183 -9.01 13.21 6.58
N CYS A 184 -9.12 13.27 5.25
CA CYS A 184 -9.74 12.22 4.43
C CYS A 184 -9.05 10.86 4.55
N VAL A 185 -7.72 10.84 4.65
CA VAL A 185 -6.94 9.61 4.83
C VAL A 185 -7.25 8.98 6.18
N TYR A 186 -7.34 9.78 7.24
CA TYR A 186 -7.75 9.29 8.54
C TYR A 186 -9.21 8.84 8.55
N ALA A 187 -10.14 9.60 7.97
CA ALA A 187 -11.55 9.22 7.91
C ALA A 187 -11.78 7.90 7.16
N LYS A 188 -10.97 7.58 6.15
CA LYS A 188 -11.04 6.32 5.38
C LYS A 188 -10.86 5.05 6.23
N TYR A 189 -10.23 5.15 7.39
CA TYR A 189 -9.99 3.98 8.27
C TYR A 189 -11.03 3.81 9.38
N ASN A 190 -12.05 4.67 9.47
CA ASN A 190 -13.09 4.62 10.51
C ASN A 190 -14.15 3.51 10.29
N HIS A 191 -13.76 2.33 9.79
CA HIS A 191 -14.68 1.28 9.38
C HIS A 191 -15.03 0.27 10.49
N GLY A 192 -15.18 0.74 11.74
CA GLY A 192 -15.62 -0.06 12.90
C GLY A 192 -14.54 -0.92 13.54
N ILE A 193 -14.94 -1.71 14.55
CA ILE A 193 -14.05 -2.64 15.27
C ILE A 193 -13.60 -3.73 14.29
N MET A 194 -12.34 -3.70 13.86
CA MET A 194 -11.78 -4.80 13.09
C MET A 194 -11.78 -6.07 13.94
N THR A 195 -12.46 -7.10 13.45
CA THR A 195 -12.28 -8.46 13.94
C THR A 195 -10.88 -8.96 13.56
N PRO A 196 -10.24 -9.83 14.36
CA PRO A 196 -8.88 -10.31 14.11
C PRO A 196 -8.76 -11.30 12.92
N GLU A 197 -9.63 -11.22 11.92
CA GLU A 197 -9.42 -11.87 10.64
C GLU A 197 -8.26 -11.19 9.91
N ARG A 198 -7.06 -11.60 10.31
CA ARG A 198 -5.82 -11.15 9.69
C ARG A 198 -5.73 -11.81 8.33
N ARG A 199 -5.77 -11.00 7.27
CA ARG A 199 -5.31 -11.43 5.95
C ARG A 199 -3.88 -11.95 6.09
N ARG A 200 -3.56 -13.09 5.46
CA ARG A 200 -2.21 -13.67 5.52
C ARG A 200 -1.20 -12.63 5.02
N LEU A 201 -0.10 -12.43 5.76
CA LEU A 201 0.97 -11.49 5.38
C LEU A 201 1.44 -11.69 3.93
N ALA A 202 1.49 -12.95 3.50
CA ALA A 202 1.86 -13.33 2.14
C ALA A 202 0.94 -12.75 1.05
N ALA A 203 -0.35 -12.52 1.33
CA ALA A 203 -1.25 -11.85 0.38
C ALA A 203 -0.87 -10.37 0.17
N TYR A 204 -0.41 -9.68 1.22
CA TYR A 204 0.10 -8.32 1.09
C TYR A 204 1.40 -8.29 0.29
N GLY A 205 2.33 -9.22 0.55
CA GLY A 205 3.56 -9.34 -0.22
C GLY A 205 3.30 -9.54 -1.72
N LEU A 206 2.33 -10.41 -2.07
CA LEU A 206 1.91 -10.63 -3.45
C LEU A 206 1.25 -9.39 -4.07
N GLN A 207 0.41 -8.69 -3.32
CA GLN A 207 -0.22 -7.44 -3.78
C GLN A 207 0.83 -6.35 -4.08
N MET A 208 1.81 -6.17 -3.19
CA MET A 208 2.93 -5.24 -3.40
C MET A 208 3.70 -5.61 -4.67
N LYS A 209 3.98 -6.90 -4.87
CA LYS A 209 4.63 -7.40 -6.09
C LYS A 209 3.82 -7.03 -7.35
N HIS A 210 2.53 -7.35 -7.41
CA HIS A 210 1.70 -7.07 -8.59
C HIS A 210 1.62 -5.57 -8.91
N LYS A 211 1.40 -4.74 -7.89
CA LYS A 211 1.37 -3.27 -8.05
C LYS A 211 2.68 -2.71 -8.59
N ALA A 212 3.81 -3.17 -8.07
CA ALA A 212 5.11 -2.74 -8.55
C ALA A 212 5.36 -3.20 -10.00
N MET A 213 5.07 -4.47 -10.30
CA MET A 213 5.29 -5.05 -11.63
C MET A 213 4.44 -4.40 -12.73
N ALA A 214 3.26 -3.88 -12.41
CA ALA A 214 2.41 -3.14 -13.35
C ALA A 214 3.11 -1.90 -13.95
N VAL A 215 4.10 -1.33 -13.26
CA VAL A 215 4.84 -0.14 -13.68
C VAL A 215 6.30 -0.45 -14.02
N ASP A 216 6.91 -1.41 -13.31
CA ASP A 216 8.35 -1.66 -13.36
C ASP A 216 8.84 -2.27 -14.69
N TRP A 217 7.94 -2.85 -15.49
CA TRP A 217 8.27 -3.40 -16.81
C TRP A 217 8.67 -2.31 -17.84
N HIS A 218 8.22 -1.06 -17.64
CA HIS A 218 8.41 0.01 -18.60
C HIS A 218 9.89 0.46 -18.70
N ARG A 219 10.40 0.68 -19.92
CA ARG A 219 11.82 1.00 -20.16
C ARG A 219 12.30 2.29 -19.48
N THR A 220 11.40 3.23 -19.22
CA THR A 220 11.74 4.51 -18.54
C THR A 220 11.77 4.40 -17.03
N THR A 221 11.42 3.24 -16.46
CA THR A 221 11.50 3.02 -15.01
C THR A 221 12.97 2.98 -14.58
N PRO A 222 13.38 3.82 -13.60
CA PRO A 222 14.75 3.83 -13.10
C PRO A 222 14.99 2.70 -12.09
N ALA A 223 16.24 2.32 -11.89
CA ALA A 223 16.64 1.35 -10.87
C ALA A 223 16.48 1.94 -9.45
N LEU A 224 16.26 1.09 -8.44
CA LEU A 224 16.04 1.56 -7.06
C LEU A 224 17.23 2.35 -6.51
N GLU A 225 18.46 1.96 -6.85
CA GLU A 225 19.67 2.64 -6.41
C GLU A 225 19.74 4.10 -6.85
N THR A 226 19.10 4.47 -7.97
CA THR A 226 19.07 5.88 -8.44
C THR A 226 18.34 6.82 -7.46
N PHE A 227 17.45 6.27 -6.63
CA PHE A 227 16.78 7.01 -5.57
C PHE A 227 17.62 7.12 -4.30
N ASN A 228 18.69 6.33 -4.17
CA ASN A 228 19.61 6.34 -3.04
C ASN A 228 20.78 7.33 -3.23
N THR A 229 21.15 7.62 -4.48
CA THR A 229 22.39 8.38 -4.81
C THR A 229 22.30 9.89 -4.61
N SER A 230 21.15 10.44 -4.26
CA SER A 230 21.02 11.87 -4.00
C SER A 230 20.41 12.11 -2.62
N LEU A 231 21.22 12.72 -1.74
CA LEU A 231 20.85 13.16 -0.39
C LEU A 231 19.65 14.14 -0.35
N ALA A 232 19.03 14.44 -1.49
CA ALA A 232 18.18 15.61 -1.72
C ALA A 232 17.15 15.49 -2.86
N ILE A 233 16.84 14.31 -3.43
CA ILE A 233 15.72 14.22 -4.39
C ILE A 233 14.51 13.59 -3.71
N GLU A 234 13.46 14.41 -3.53
CA GLU A 234 12.12 13.90 -3.29
C GLU A 234 11.79 12.90 -4.41
N ILE A 235 11.55 11.63 -4.05
CA ILE A 235 11.15 10.60 -5.03
C ILE A 235 9.97 11.18 -5.84
N PRO A 236 10.08 11.30 -7.17
CA PRO A 236 9.03 11.88 -7.99
C PRO A 236 7.70 11.21 -7.66
N PRO A 237 6.59 11.95 -7.48
CA PRO A 237 5.30 11.39 -7.08
C PRO A 237 4.89 10.14 -7.87
N ARG A 238 5.16 10.12 -9.19
CA ARG A 238 4.89 8.98 -10.08
C ARG A 238 5.61 7.68 -9.73
N TYR A 239 6.72 7.73 -8.99
CA TYR A 239 7.51 6.55 -8.59
C TYR A 239 7.39 6.22 -7.10
N LYS A 240 6.65 7.00 -6.31
CA LYS A 240 6.54 6.78 -4.85
C LYS A 240 5.93 5.41 -4.54
N GLU A 241 4.83 5.06 -5.20
CA GLU A 241 4.20 3.74 -5.02
C GLU A 241 5.13 2.63 -5.52
N LEU A 242 5.73 2.78 -6.70
CA LEU A 242 6.69 1.80 -7.24
C LEU A 242 7.84 1.51 -6.26
N VAL A 243 8.54 2.54 -5.77
CA VAL A 243 9.68 2.36 -4.86
C VAL A 243 9.26 1.62 -3.59
N THR A 244 8.12 2.00 -3.02
CA THR A 244 7.59 1.38 -1.79
C THR A 244 7.22 -0.08 -2.03
N MET A 245 6.43 -0.35 -3.07
CA MET A 245 5.90 -1.67 -3.37
C MET A 245 7.00 -2.63 -3.85
N LYS A 246 7.92 -2.17 -4.72
CA LYS A 246 9.06 -2.96 -5.20
C LYS A 246 10.02 -3.30 -4.05
N THR A 247 10.36 -2.33 -3.20
CA THR A 247 11.24 -2.57 -2.04
C THR A 247 10.60 -3.56 -1.07
N GLY A 248 9.31 -3.41 -0.75
CA GLY A 248 8.57 -4.35 0.08
C GLY A 248 8.56 -5.77 -0.50
N ALA A 249 8.30 -5.92 -1.79
CA ALA A 249 8.30 -7.23 -2.46
C ALA A 249 9.69 -7.87 -2.50
N ILE A 250 10.76 -7.10 -2.70
CA ILE A 250 12.15 -7.61 -2.66
C ILE A 250 12.54 -8.04 -1.23
N LEU A 251 12.17 -7.27 -0.20
CA LEU A 251 12.41 -7.65 1.20
C LEU A 251 11.62 -8.91 1.57
N TRP A 252 10.38 -9.05 1.09
CA TRP A 252 9.60 -10.25 1.29
C TRP A 252 10.21 -11.47 0.58
N MET A 253 10.71 -11.31 -0.65
CA MET A 253 11.48 -12.36 -1.34
C MET A 253 12.71 -12.77 -0.54
N LEU A 254 13.44 -11.80 0.03
CA LEU A 254 14.63 -12.06 0.84
C LEU A 254 14.28 -12.78 2.15
N GLU A 255 13.21 -12.37 2.84
CA GLU A 255 12.70 -13.02 4.04
C GLU A 255 12.32 -14.49 3.78
N ASN A 256 11.61 -14.76 2.68
CA ASN A 256 11.28 -16.13 2.28
C ASN A 256 12.51 -16.98 1.93
N TRP A 257 13.58 -16.34 1.42
CA TRP A 257 14.83 -17.02 1.11
C TRP A 257 15.68 -17.31 2.36
N VAL A 258 15.79 -16.36 3.29
CA VAL A 258 16.60 -16.46 4.52
C VAL A 258 15.89 -17.24 5.64
N GLU A 259 14.57 -17.32 5.61
CA GLU A 259 13.64 -17.72 6.70
C GLU A 259 13.26 -16.55 7.62
N SER A 260 11.97 -16.43 7.91
CA SER A 260 11.39 -15.32 8.69
C SER A 260 12.03 -15.13 10.06
N ASP A 261 12.30 -16.20 10.81
CA ASP A 261 12.87 -16.10 12.16
C ASP A 261 14.28 -15.51 12.15
N LYS A 262 15.10 -15.91 11.15
CA LYS A 262 16.47 -15.40 10.98
C LYS A 262 16.47 -13.98 10.47
N PHE A 263 15.62 -13.69 9.48
CA PHE A 263 15.46 -12.33 8.97
C PHE A 263 15.00 -11.38 10.09
N HIS A 264 14.04 -11.81 10.91
CA HIS A 264 13.57 -11.09 12.08
C HIS A 264 14.68 -10.83 13.09
N TYR A 265 15.43 -11.87 13.48
CA TYR A 265 16.56 -11.76 14.40
C TYR A 265 17.60 -10.75 13.89
N ALA A 266 18.01 -10.86 12.63
CA ALA A 266 18.98 -9.97 12.02
C ALA A 266 18.47 -8.52 11.92
N LEU A 267 17.18 -8.33 11.63
CA LEU A 267 16.55 -7.00 11.61
C LEU A 267 16.52 -6.36 13.00
N VAL A 268 16.19 -7.12 14.05
CA VAL A 268 16.21 -6.64 15.44
C VAL A 268 17.62 -6.24 15.86
N ASN A 269 18.63 -7.05 15.54
CA ASN A 269 20.04 -6.73 15.80
C ASN A 269 20.49 -5.47 15.04
N TYR A 270 20.11 -5.36 13.77
CA TYR A 270 20.40 -4.16 12.97
C TYR A 270 19.82 -2.90 13.61
N ILE A 271 18.52 -2.91 13.96
CA ILE A 271 17.85 -1.77 14.61
C ILE A 271 18.56 -1.38 15.92
N LYS A 272 18.96 -2.38 16.73
CA LYS A 272 19.71 -2.15 17.98
C LYS A 272 21.08 -1.51 17.73
N SER A 273 21.82 -2.00 16.74
CA SER A 273 23.18 -1.55 16.45
C SER A 273 23.27 -0.13 15.86
N ARG A 274 22.22 0.29 15.14
CA ARG A 274 22.15 1.57 14.41
C ARG A 274 21.34 2.67 15.10
N ARG A 275 20.79 2.45 16.30
CA ARG A 275 20.05 3.49 17.01
C ARG A 275 20.93 4.72 17.29
N GLY A 276 20.44 5.91 16.92
CA GLY A 276 21.16 7.18 17.08
C GLY A 276 22.40 7.30 16.18
N LYS A 277 22.46 6.51 15.09
CA LYS A 277 23.51 6.56 14.09
C LYS A 277 22.87 6.67 12.72
N TYR A 278 23.60 7.28 11.79
CA TYR A 278 23.25 7.27 10.37
C TYR A 278 22.95 5.83 9.90
N ILE A 279 22.01 5.65 8.98
CA ILE A 279 21.69 4.35 8.39
C ILE A 279 22.08 4.32 6.92
N SER A 280 22.57 3.17 6.45
CA SER A 280 22.90 2.98 5.04
C SER A 280 22.53 1.57 4.58
N LEU A 281 22.30 1.42 3.27
CA LEU A 281 22.06 0.10 2.67
C LEU A 281 23.24 -0.84 2.88
N GLN A 282 24.47 -0.31 2.88
CA GLN A 282 25.68 -1.11 3.12
C GLN A 282 25.69 -1.66 4.55
N ASP A 283 25.38 -0.83 5.54
CA ASP A 283 25.31 -1.28 6.94
C ASP A 283 24.23 -2.34 7.12
N PHE A 284 23.04 -2.11 6.53
CA PHE A 284 21.93 -3.07 6.58
C PHE A 284 22.30 -4.42 5.98
N THR A 285 22.84 -4.42 4.76
CA THR A 285 23.21 -5.66 4.07
C THR A 285 24.37 -6.38 4.75
N THR A 286 25.33 -5.66 5.36
CA THR A 286 26.45 -6.27 6.09
C THR A 286 25.98 -6.95 7.37
N THR A 287 25.05 -6.33 8.12
CA THR A 287 24.46 -6.97 9.31
C THR A 287 23.64 -8.20 8.93
N LEU A 288 22.82 -8.11 7.86
CA LEU A 288 22.08 -9.26 7.35
C LEU A 288 23.03 -10.39 6.95
N ASP A 289 24.09 -10.10 6.21
CA ASP A 289 25.08 -11.10 5.82
C ASP A 289 25.68 -11.75 7.09
N HIS A 290 26.22 -10.98 8.03
CA HIS A 290 26.80 -11.50 9.27
C HIS A 290 25.85 -12.43 10.04
N ASP A 291 24.61 -12.01 10.27
CA ASP A 291 23.65 -12.74 11.11
C ASP A 291 22.96 -13.91 10.38
N THR A 292 23.17 -14.06 9.06
CA THR A 292 22.57 -15.14 8.26
C THR A 292 23.60 -16.11 7.67
N ILE A 293 24.89 -15.77 7.69
CA ILE A 293 25.99 -16.51 7.04
C ILE A 293 26.27 -17.90 7.64
N GLU A 294 25.98 -18.17 8.92
CA GLU A 294 26.34 -19.44 9.60
C GLU A 294 25.80 -20.72 8.91
N CYS A 295 24.83 -20.64 7.98
CA CYS A 295 24.33 -21.80 7.21
C CYS A 295 24.52 -21.73 5.67
N LEU A 296 25.01 -20.63 5.09
CA LEU A 296 24.77 -20.34 3.66
C LEU A 296 25.86 -20.81 2.67
N HIS A 297 27.08 -21.12 3.13
CA HIS A 297 28.20 -21.42 2.22
C HIS A 297 28.05 -22.73 1.42
N GLN A 298 27.34 -23.73 1.95
CA GLN A 298 27.14 -25.01 1.24
C GLN A 298 25.88 -25.06 0.37
N PHE A 299 24.89 -24.21 0.61
CA PHE A 299 23.58 -24.32 -0.04
C PHE A 299 23.37 -23.37 -1.23
N PHE A 300 24.13 -22.28 -1.36
CA PHE A 300 23.75 -21.17 -2.26
C PHE A 300 24.83 -20.71 -3.25
N ASN A 301 25.82 -21.54 -3.60
CA ASN A 301 26.95 -21.14 -4.44
C ASN A 301 27.66 -19.84 -3.95
N GLY A 302 27.67 -19.59 -2.63
CA GLY A 302 28.27 -18.39 -2.04
C GLY A 302 27.51 -17.07 -2.27
N SER A 303 26.20 -17.13 -2.58
CA SER A 303 25.34 -15.93 -2.62
C SER A 303 25.03 -15.42 -1.20
N THR A 304 25.19 -14.11 -0.97
CA THR A 304 24.86 -13.43 0.29
C THR A 304 23.67 -12.48 0.10
N ALA A 305 23.02 -12.04 1.18
CA ALA A 305 21.91 -11.08 1.12
C ALA A 305 22.35 -9.76 0.47
N SER A 306 23.58 -9.29 0.75
CA SER A 306 24.18 -8.13 0.09
C SER A 306 24.26 -8.29 -1.43
N ARG A 307 24.72 -9.45 -1.91
CA ARG A 307 24.83 -9.73 -3.35
C ARG A 307 23.47 -9.76 -4.02
N ILE A 308 22.49 -10.43 -3.41
CA ILE A 308 21.13 -10.52 -3.93
C ILE A 308 20.51 -9.13 -3.98
N LEU A 309 20.41 -8.43 -2.86
CA LEU A 309 19.82 -7.09 -2.80
C LEU A 309 20.53 -6.11 -3.75
N GLY A 310 21.86 -6.18 -3.82
CA GLY A 310 22.64 -5.39 -4.77
C GLY A 310 22.25 -5.63 -6.23
N SER A 311 21.99 -6.88 -6.63
CA SER A 311 21.55 -7.19 -8.00
C SER A 311 20.17 -6.58 -8.32
N TRP A 312 19.24 -6.60 -7.36
CA TRP A 312 17.88 -6.07 -7.54
C TRP A 312 17.80 -4.54 -7.44
N PHE A 313 18.69 -3.90 -6.68
CA PHE A 313 18.68 -2.44 -6.51
C PHE A 313 19.34 -1.71 -7.68
N ARG A 314 20.37 -2.31 -8.30
CA ARG A 314 21.13 -1.72 -9.41
C ARG A 314 20.41 -1.79 -10.76
N ARG A 315 19.41 -2.66 -10.89
CA ARG A 315 18.72 -2.90 -12.16
C ARG A 315 17.28 -2.39 -12.11
N ARG A 316 16.83 -1.87 -13.25
CA ARG A 316 15.41 -1.55 -13.51
C ARG A 316 14.64 -2.82 -13.87
N GLY A 317 13.33 -2.81 -13.66
CA GLY A 317 12.47 -3.92 -14.05
C GLY A 317 12.68 -5.20 -13.23
N TYR A 318 12.23 -6.30 -13.83
CA TYR A 318 12.24 -7.64 -13.27
C TYR A 318 12.39 -8.69 -14.38
N PRO A 319 12.89 -9.89 -14.07
CA PRO A 319 13.05 -10.95 -15.06
C PRO A 319 11.77 -11.78 -15.24
N VAL A 320 11.65 -12.38 -16.43
CA VAL A 320 10.68 -13.45 -16.72
C VAL A 320 11.48 -14.75 -16.89
N ILE A 321 11.16 -15.76 -16.08
CA ILE A 321 11.81 -17.07 -16.13
C ILE A 321 11.04 -17.95 -17.09
N ASN A 322 11.69 -18.36 -18.19
CA ASN A 322 11.13 -19.33 -19.13
C ASN A 322 11.50 -20.75 -18.68
N VAL A 323 10.50 -21.59 -18.45
CA VAL A 323 10.63 -22.98 -17.99
C VAL A 323 10.28 -23.90 -19.14
N GLN A 324 11.20 -24.79 -19.49
CA GLN A 324 11.01 -25.75 -20.57
C GLN A 324 11.32 -27.16 -20.10
N ARG A 325 10.43 -28.11 -20.40
CA ARG A 325 10.67 -29.55 -20.16
C ARG A 325 11.76 -30.14 -21.06
N GLN A 326 11.95 -29.58 -22.26
CA GLN A 326 12.99 -29.96 -23.23
C GLN A 326 13.53 -28.70 -23.92
N PHE A 327 14.84 -28.64 -24.14
CA PHE A 327 15.53 -27.45 -24.60
C PHE A 327 15.09 -27.01 -26.01
N SER A 328 14.59 -25.77 -26.13
CA SER A 328 14.68 -25.00 -27.38
C SER A 328 14.58 -23.50 -27.10
N PHE A 329 15.60 -22.73 -27.46
CA PHE A 329 15.61 -21.27 -27.24
C PHE A 329 15.23 -20.53 -28.51
N ASN A 330 14.22 -19.64 -28.41
CA ASN A 330 14.14 -18.46 -29.27
C ASN A 330 14.52 -17.23 -28.42
N ARG A 331 15.63 -16.59 -28.78
CA ARG A 331 16.04 -15.29 -28.25
C ARG A 331 15.57 -14.23 -29.23
N GLU A 332 14.42 -13.64 -28.99
CA GLU A 332 14.10 -12.35 -29.59
C GLU A 332 13.86 -11.31 -28.48
N ASN A 333 14.62 -10.22 -28.53
CA ASN A 333 14.40 -8.93 -27.87
C ASN A 333 14.50 -8.79 -26.33
N ARG A 334 14.99 -9.77 -25.57
CA ARG A 334 15.23 -9.61 -24.12
C ARG A 334 16.70 -9.32 -23.78
N GLU A 335 16.95 -8.28 -22.99
CA GLU A 335 18.27 -7.96 -22.44
C GLU A 335 18.71 -9.09 -21.46
N VAL A 336 19.95 -9.56 -21.59
CA VAL A 336 20.54 -10.48 -20.60
C VAL A 336 20.74 -9.72 -19.30
N THR A 337 20.17 -10.22 -18.20
CA THR A 337 20.25 -9.58 -16.88
C THR A 337 21.07 -10.41 -15.91
N ASP A 338 21.67 -9.74 -14.93
CA ASP A 338 22.50 -10.30 -13.87
C ASP A 338 21.77 -10.38 -12.52
N PHE A 339 20.43 -10.37 -12.53
CA PHE A 339 19.63 -10.60 -11.33
C PHE A 339 20.04 -11.91 -10.67
N LEU A 340 20.29 -11.90 -9.37
CA LEU A 340 20.45 -13.10 -8.58
C LEU A 340 19.09 -13.47 -7.99
N ILE A 341 18.49 -14.53 -8.52
CA ILE A 341 17.09 -14.86 -8.29
C ILE A 341 17.00 -16.12 -7.43
N PRO A 342 16.50 -16.04 -6.18
CA PRO A 342 16.14 -17.23 -5.40
C PRO A 342 15.00 -18.00 -6.06
N ILE A 343 15.24 -19.27 -6.41
CA ILE A 343 14.24 -20.11 -7.07
C ILE A 343 13.62 -21.10 -6.09
N SER A 344 12.30 -21.01 -5.94
CA SER A 344 11.45 -21.99 -5.27
C SER A 344 10.49 -22.58 -6.30
N TYR A 345 10.03 -23.80 -6.07
CA TYR A 345 9.01 -24.43 -6.92
C TYR A 345 8.17 -25.44 -6.14
N VAL A 346 7.04 -25.83 -6.72
CA VAL A 346 6.15 -26.89 -6.27
C VAL A 346 5.87 -27.82 -7.44
N VAL A 347 5.79 -29.13 -7.18
CA VAL A 347 5.41 -30.15 -8.16
C VAL A 347 4.09 -30.80 -7.74
N GLU A 348 3.30 -31.23 -8.72
CA GLU A 348 1.98 -31.84 -8.49
C GLU A 348 2.05 -33.07 -7.59
N ASN A 349 2.96 -33.99 -7.91
CA ASN A 349 3.17 -35.22 -7.16
C ASN A 349 4.29 -35.02 -6.12
N ASN A 350 3.93 -34.47 -4.96
CA ASN A 350 4.86 -34.08 -3.89
C ASN A 350 5.49 -35.26 -3.10
N GLN A 351 5.65 -36.43 -3.72
CA GLN A 351 6.44 -37.51 -3.14
C GLN A 351 7.92 -37.16 -3.29
N ASN A 352 8.56 -36.74 -2.18
CA ASN A 352 9.98 -36.43 -2.07
C ASN A 352 10.48 -35.18 -2.83
N CYS A 353 9.77 -34.06 -2.78
CA CYS A 353 10.25 -32.83 -3.41
C CYS A 353 11.44 -32.20 -2.66
N TYR A 354 12.61 -32.19 -3.31
CA TYR A 354 13.87 -31.71 -2.76
C TYR A 354 13.89 -30.19 -2.48
N ASN A 355 13.10 -29.39 -3.21
CA ASN A 355 13.13 -27.92 -3.14
C ASN A 355 11.78 -27.26 -2.74
N CYS A 356 10.75 -28.05 -2.38
CA CYS A 356 9.40 -27.52 -2.13
C CYS A 356 9.28 -26.73 -0.82
N TYR A 357 10.16 -26.97 0.14
CA TYR A 357 10.09 -26.34 1.46
C TYR A 357 10.95 -25.08 1.59
N ARG A 358 11.98 -24.91 0.74
CA ARG A 358 12.92 -23.77 0.76
C ARG A 358 13.49 -23.53 -0.64
N PRO A 359 13.66 -22.28 -1.10
CA PRO A 359 14.45 -22.00 -2.29
C PRO A 359 15.91 -22.39 -1.99
N ARG A 360 16.45 -23.45 -2.60
CA ARG A 360 17.82 -23.94 -2.33
C ARG A 360 18.86 -23.50 -3.35
N PHE A 361 18.51 -22.73 -4.37
CA PHE A 361 19.50 -22.19 -5.29
C PHE A 361 19.12 -20.80 -5.80
N THR A 362 20.14 -20.06 -6.19
CA THR A 362 20.01 -18.77 -6.88
C THR A 362 20.44 -18.94 -8.32
N ILE A 363 19.62 -18.47 -9.27
CA ILE A 363 20.02 -18.41 -10.68
C ILE A 363 20.47 -16.99 -11.03
N GLY A 364 21.39 -16.90 -12.00
CA GLY A 364 21.86 -15.64 -12.58
C GLY A 364 21.57 -15.56 -14.07
N ALA A 365 22.46 -14.93 -14.83
CA ALA A 365 22.35 -14.79 -16.29
C ALA A 365 22.44 -16.12 -17.08
N GLN A 366 22.80 -17.23 -16.44
CA GLN A 366 23.05 -18.52 -17.06
C GLN A 366 21.83 -19.43 -17.00
N THR A 367 21.70 -20.31 -17.99
CA THR A 367 20.73 -21.41 -17.96
C THR A 367 21.07 -22.36 -16.81
N TYR A 368 20.10 -22.60 -15.95
CA TYR A 368 20.21 -23.56 -14.86
C TYR A 368 19.39 -24.80 -15.19
N THR A 369 19.99 -25.97 -15.05
CA THR A 369 19.34 -27.26 -15.28
C THR A 369 19.36 -28.05 -13.98
N PHE A 370 18.18 -28.55 -13.61
CA PHE A 370 18.02 -29.44 -12.47
C PHE A 370 17.09 -30.58 -12.87
N GLY A 371 17.31 -31.76 -12.28
CA GLY A 371 16.45 -32.92 -12.48
C GLY A 371 15.38 -32.98 -11.40
N GLU A 372 14.12 -33.12 -11.80
CA GLU A 372 12.99 -33.38 -10.92
C GLU A 372 12.08 -34.42 -11.58
N ILE A 373 11.52 -35.33 -10.79
CA ILE A 373 10.66 -36.40 -11.31
C ILE A 373 9.22 -35.90 -11.32
N LEU A 374 8.74 -35.48 -12.49
CA LEU A 374 7.41 -34.87 -12.62
C LEU A 374 6.27 -35.89 -12.70
N ASN A 375 6.54 -37.15 -13.09
CA ASN A 375 5.52 -38.20 -13.30
C ASN A 375 4.31 -37.69 -14.12
N ASP A 376 4.58 -37.07 -15.27
CA ASP A 376 3.60 -36.39 -16.14
C ASP A 376 2.83 -35.20 -15.52
N GLY A 377 3.08 -34.87 -14.25
CA GLY A 377 2.45 -33.75 -13.56
C GLY A 377 3.10 -32.40 -13.83
N TRP A 378 2.46 -31.32 -13.38
CA TRP A 378 2.99 -29.95 -13.56
C TRP A 378 4.09 -29.58 -12.55
N ILE A 379 4.84 -28.53 -12.90
CA ILE A 379 5.74 -27.80 -12.01
C ILE A 379 5.34 -26.33 -12.01
N ILE A 380 5.25 -25.72 -10.83
CA ILE A 380 4.98 -24.29 -10.64
C ILE A 380 6.16 -23.68 -9.91
N LEU A 381 6.90 -22.79 -10.58
CA LEU A 381 7.95 -22.00 -9.96
C LEU A 381 7.37 -20.82 -9.20
N ASN A 382 8.21 -20.26 -8.33
CA ASN A 382 7.89 -19.17 -7.43
C ASN A 382 6.79 -19.58 -6.43
N ARG A 383 7.12 -20.48 -5.50
CA ARG A 383 6.18 -20.94 -4.48
C ARG A 383 5.58 -19.73 -3.75
N GLN A 384 4.24 -19.69 -3.70
CA GLN A 384 3.42 -18.61 -3.13
C GLN A 384 3.66 -17.22 -3.74
N GLY A 385 4.31 -17.12 -4.91
CA GLY A 385 4.61 -15.84 -5.55
C GLY A 385 5.61 -14.95 -4.81
N SER A 386 6.36 -15.52 -3.87
CA SER A 386 7.30 -14.81 -2.97
C SER A 386 8.43 -14.06 -3.69
N GLY A 387 8.90 -14.55 -4.83
CA GLY A 387 9.96 -13.94 -5.63
C GLY A 387 9.46 -12.82 -6.53
N TYR A 388 10.27 -11.77 -6.69
CA TYR A 388 9.99 -10.62 -7.56
C TYR A 388 10.33 -10.90 -9.04
N TYR A 389 9.74 -11.96 -9.59
CA TYR A 389 9.84 -12.34 -11.00
C TYR A 389 8.55 -13.03 -11.47
N ARG A 390 8.36 -13.09 -12.79
CA ARG A 390 7.28 -13.81 -13.46
C ARG A 390 7.77 -15.12 -14.03
N VAL A 391 6.88 -16.08 -14.25
CA VAL A 391 7.24 -17.38 -14.84
C VAL A 391 6.42 -17.64 -16.10
N ASN A 392 7.10 -17.97 -17.19
CA ASN A 392 6.49 -18.48 -18.41
C ASN A 392 6.86 -19.96 -18.57
N TYR A 393 5.87 -20.82 -18.80
CA TYR A 393 6.09 -22.25 -19.00
C TYR A 393 5.93 -22.63 -20.47
N ASP A 394 6.43 -23.81 -20.83
CA ASP A 394 6.11 -24.41 -22.11
C ASP A 394 4.60 -24.73 -22.23
N PRO A 395 4.04 -24.81 -23.45
CA PRO A 395 2.60 -25.05 -23.64
C PRO A 395 2.08 -26.34 -23.02
N VAL A 396 2.92 -27.38 -22.86
CA VAL A 396 2.50 -28.64 -22.22
C VAL A 396 2.27 -28.40 -20.73
N THR A 397 3.23 -27.76 -20.07
CA THR A 397 3.10 -27.39 -18.65
C THR A 397 1.93 -26.44 -18.40
N TRP A 398 1.71 -25.44 -19.26
CA TRP A 398 0.55 -24.54 -19.14
C TRP A 398 -0.79 -25.28 -19.21
N ARG A 399 -0.95 -26.23 -20.14
CA ARG A 399 -2.18 -27.02 -20.26
C ARG A 399 -2.40 -27.96 -19.06
N LEU A 400 -1.35 -28.53 -18.48
CA LEU A 400 -1.45 -29.31 -17.25
C LEU A 400 -1.93 -28.46 -16.07
N ILE A 401 -1.42 -27.23 -15.95
CA ILE A 401 -1.88 -26.26 -14.95
C ILE A 401 -3.34 -25.89 -15.21
N ALA A 402 -3.73 -25.57 -16.45
CA ALA A 402 -5.10 -25.22 -16.82
C ALA A 402 -6.09 -26.35 -16.49
N LYS A 403 -5.74 -27.60 -16.82
CA LYS A 403 -6.51 -28.80 -16.48
C LYS A 403 -6.69 -28.91 -14.97
N THR A 404 -5.61 -28.78 -14.20
CA THR A 404 -5.65 -28.85 -12.73
C THR A 404 -6.52 -27.77 -12.12
N LEU A 405 -6.41 -26.52 -12.59
CA LEU A 405 -7.24 -25.41 -12.11
C LEU A 405 -8.74 -25.66 -12.36
N LYS A 406 -9.09 -26.32 -13.47
CA LYS A 406 -10.48 -26.62 -13.84
C LYS A 406 -11.07 -27.80 -13.06
N GLU A 407 -10.27 -28.84 -12.84
CA GLU A 407 -10.69 -30.12 -12.25
C GLU A 407 -10.50 -30.17 -10.73
N ASN A 408 -9.36 -29.70 -10.23
CA ASN A 408 -8.98 -29.75 -8.81
C ASN A 408 -8.20 -28.49 -8.39
N MET A 409 -8.82 -27.32 -8.51
CA MET A 409 -8.24 -26.01 -8.20
C MET A 409 -7.52 -25.95 -6.83
N MET A 410 -8.07 -26.63 -5.83
CA MET A 410 -7.55 -26.59 -4.45
C MET A 410 -6.23 -27.33 -4.27
N SER A 411 -5.77 -28.12 -5.26
CA SER A 411 -4.44 -28.70 -5.27
C SER A 411 -3.32 -27.67 -5.48
N ILE A 412 -3.65 -26.52 -6.10
CA ILE A 412 -2.73 -25.39 -6.27
C ILE A 412 -3.02 -24.36 -5.18
N ASP A 413 -1.99 -23.97 -4.43
CA ASP A 413 -2.09 -22.96 -3.36
C ASP A 413 -2.70 -21.65 -3.88
N GLU A 414 -3.53 -21.02 -3.06
CA GLU A 414 -4.24 -19.77 -3.37
C GLU A 414 -3.32 -18.67 -3.92
N LEU A 415 -2.12 -18.50 -3.35
CA LEU A 415 -1.17 -17.48 -3.78
C LEU A 415 -0.50 -17.85 -5.11
N ASN A 416 -0.30 -19.13 -5.37
CA ASN A 416 0.18 -19.58 -6.68
C ASN A 416 -0.89 -19.43 -7.76
N ARG A 417 -2.18 -19.66 -7.46
CA ARG A 417 -3.28 -19.34 -8.40
C ARG A 417 -3.32 -17.85 -8.71
N ALA A 418 -3.19 -17.02 -7.68
CA ALA A 418 -3.13 -15.56 -7.81
C ALA A 418 -1.94 -15.09 -8.69
N GLN A 419 -0.76 -15.67 -8.48
CA GLN A 419 0.41 -15.43 -9.34
C GLN A 419 0.15 -15.87 -10.78
N ILE A 420 -0.35 -17.10 -11.00
CA ILE A 420 -0.59 -17.65 -12.35
C ILE A 420 -1.50 -16.72 -13.15
N VAL A 421 -2.61 -16.30 -12.55
CA VAL A 421 -3.56 -15.38 -13.20
C VAL A 421 -2.88 -14.08 -13.62
N ASN A 422 -2.11 -13.47 -12.72
CA ASN A 422 -1.44 -12.20 -13.03
C ASN A 422 -0.33 -12.36 -14.07
N ASP A 423 0.42 -13.46 -14.03
CA ASP A 423 1.44 -13.80 -15.02
C ASP A 423 0.81 -14.03 -16.40
N VAL A 424 -0.33 -14.72 -16.50
CA VAL A 424 -1.04 -14.94 -17.78
C VAL A 424 -1.40 -13.63 -18.47
N PHE A 425 -2.00 -12.67 -17.75
CA PHE A 425 -2.31 -11.36 -18.32
C PHE A 425 -1.05 -10.63 -18.79
N ALA A 426 0.00 -10.59 -17.95
CA ALA A 426 1.24 -9.90 -18.28
C ALA A 426 1.97 -10.54 -19.47
N LEU A 427 2.00 -11.88 -19.56
CA LEU A 427 2.62 -12.61 -20.66
C LEU A 427 1.84 -12.46 -21.96
N TYR A 428 0.50 -12.42 -21.91
CA TYR A 428 -0.32 -12.12 -23.08
C TYR A 428 -0.05 -10.69 -23.58
N VAL A 429 -0.05 -9.69 -22.70
CA VAL A 429 0.28 -8.29 -23.05
C VAL A 429 1.68 -8.18 -23.65
N ALA A 430 2.65 -8.95 -23.15
CA ALA A 430 4.01 -9.00 -23.68
C ALA A 430 4.13 -9.75 -25.02
N GLY A 431 3.08 -10.46 -25.46
CA GLY A 431 3.10 -11.30 -26.67
C GLY A 431 3.76 -12.67 -26.49
N ASP A 432 4.02 -13.09 -25.25
CA ASP A 432 4.68 -14.36 -24.91
C ASP A 432 3.70 -15.53 -24.74
N LEU A 433 2.40 -15.24 -24.71
CA LEU A 433 1.33 -16.22 -24.56
C LEU A 433 0.20 -15.90 -25.53
N ASP A 434 -0.29 -16.91 -26.24
CA ASP A 434 -1.41 -16.78 -27.16
C ASP A 434 -2.75 -16.64 -26.42
N MET A 435 -3.71 -16.00 -27.08
CA MET A 435 -5.03 -15.71 -26.49
C MET A 435 -5.79 -16.97 -26.11
N ASP A 436 -5.75 -18.00 -26.96
CA ASP A 436 -6.46 -19.26 -26.74
C ASP A 436 -5.94 -19.97 -25.49
N LEU A 437 -4.61 -20.10 -25.36
CA LEU A 437 -4.00 -20.67 -24.17
C LEU A 437 -4.24 -19.80 -22.92
N ALA A 438 -4.17 -18.47 -23.03
CA ALA A 438 -4.48 -17.57 -21.92
C ALA A 438 -5.92 -17.75 -21.41
N MET A 439 -6.90 -17.80 -22.32
CA MET A 439 -8.31 -18.03 -21.98
C MET A 439 -8.58 -19.44 -21.46
N GLU A 440 -7.86 -20.45 -21.97
CA GLU A 440 -7.90 -21.83 -21.46
C GLU A 440 -7.46 -21.87 -19.98
N ILE A 441 -6.31 -21.24 -19.66
CA ILE A 441 -5.78 -21.17 -18.29
C ILE A 441 -6.74 -20.41 -17.37
N LEU A 442 -7.27 -19.26 -17.80
CA LEU A 442 -8.18 -18.42 -17.00
C LEU A 442 -9.62 -18.96 -16.97
N SER A 443 -9.91 -20.08 -17.64
CA SER A 443 -11.27 -20.57 -17.81
C SER A 443 -11.95 -20.95 -16.49
N TYR A 444 -11.19 -21.32 -15.45
CA TYR A 444 -11.68 -21.74 -14.13
C TYR A 444 -12.20 -20.61 -13.23
N LEU A 445 -11.99 -19.34 -13.60
CA LEU A 445 -12.29 -18.18 -12.74
C LEU A 445 -13.77 -18.10 -12.33
N ASP A 446 -14.68 -18.71 -13.10
CA ASP A 446 -16.10 -18.84 -12.75
C ASP A 446 -16.33 -19.65 -11.46
N LYS A 447 -15.39 -20.50 -11.07
CA LYS A 447 -15.37 -21.28 -9.82
C LYS A 447 -14.54 -20.64 -8.70
N GLU A 448 -13.72 -19.64 -9.00
CA GLU A 448 -12.83 -19.01 -8.01
C GLU A 448 -13.60 -18.09 -7.05
N ARG A 449 -13.28 -18.15 -5.76
CA ARG A 449 -13.94 -17.38 -4.69
C ARG A 449 -12.94 -16.63 -3.79
N SER A 450 -11.64 -16.87 -3.97
CA SER A 450 -10.58 -16.21 -3.22
C SER A 450 -10.50 -14.71 -3.52
N PRO A 451 -10.57 -13.83 -2.50
CA PRO A 451 -10.30 -12.40 -2.68
C PRO A 451 -8.90 -12.12 -3.23
N VAL A 452 -7.90 -12.91 -2.84
CA VAL A 452 -6.50 -12.70 -3.26
C VAL A 452 -6.31 -13.00 -4.74
N VAL A 453 -6.96 -14.06 -5.24
CA VAL A 453 -6.92 -14.41 -6.67
C VAL A 453 -7.69 -13.36 -7.48
N TRP A 454 -8.88 -12.94 -7.04
CA TRP A 454 -9.66 -11.91 -7.73
C TRP A 454 -9.00 -10.52 -7.73
N GLU A 455 -8.27 -10.14 -6.69
CA GLU A 455 -7.42 -8.94 -6.73
C GLU A 455 -6.31 -9.05 -7.78
N SER A 456 -5.78 -10.26 -7.98
CA SER A 456 -4.77 -10.52 -9.02
C SER A 456 -5.38 -10.54 -10.43
N VAL A 457 -6.63 -10.98 -10.56
CA VAL A 457 -7.44 -10.83 -11.77
C VAL A 457 -7.63 -9.35 -12.10
N MET A 458 -8.09 -8.54 -11.14
CA MET A 458 -8.31 -7.09 -11.32
C MET A 458 -7.02 -6.40 -11.76
N SER A 459 -5.93 -6.61 -11.02
CA SER A 459 -4.63 -6.01 -11.36
C SER A 459 -4.09 -6.46 -12.72
N GLY A 460 -4.29 -7.73 -13.10
CA GLY A 460 -3.85 -8.24 -14.40
C GLY A 460 -4.72 -7.72 -15.55
N TYR A 461 -6.04 -7.64 -15.34
CA TYR A 461 -6.97 -7.09 -16.31
C TYR A 461 -6.73 -5.58 -16.50
N ASP A 462 -6.48 -4.81 -15.44
CA ASP A 462 -6.14 -3.38 -15.57
C ASP A 462 -4.89 -3.18 -16.44
N LEU A 463 -3.85 -4.00 -16.23
CA LEU A 463 -2.65 -4.00 -17.07
C LEU A 463 -3.01 -4.27 -18.55
N LEU A 464 -3.84 -5.28 -18.81
CA LEU A 464 -4.33 -5.61 -20.14
C LEU A 464 -5.06 -4.43 -20.79
N MET A 465 -5.96 -3.76 -20.06
CA MET A 465 -6.77 -2.67 -20.61
C MET A 465 -5.93 -1.41 -20.88
N ILE A 466 -5.06 -1.04 -19.95
CA ILE A 466 -4.21 0.15 -20.07
C ILE A 466 -3.20 -0.03 -21.21
N GLU A 467 -2.48 -1.16 -21.21
CA GLU A 467 -1.43 -1.39 -22.21
C GLU A 467 -1.99 -1.84 -23.56
N GLY A 468 -3.10 -2.58 -23.56
CA GLY A 468 -3.83 -2.90 -24.78
C GLY A 468 -4.29 -1.64 -25.52
N ALA A 469 -4.79 -0.64 -24.79
CA ALA A 469 -5.13 0.66 -25.36
C ALA A 469 -3.90 1.40 -25.90
N ALA A 470 -2.76 1.34 -25.19
CA ALA A 470 -1.50 1.95 -25.64
C ALA A 470 -0.87 1.27 -26.87
N CYS A 471 -1.09 -0.05 -27.02
CA CYS A 471 -0.53 -0.88 -28.09
C CYS A 471 -1.48 -1.08 -29.29
N ASN A 472 -2.52 -0.24 -29.44
CA ASN A 472 -3.51 -0.32 -30.52
C ASN A 472 -4.25 -1.67 -30.62
N MET A 473 -4.61 -2.27 -29.48
CA MET A 473 -5.50 -3.43 -29.46
C MET A 473 -6.77 -3.14 -30.27
N THR A 474 -7.17 -4.08 -31.14
CA THR A 474 -8.36 -3.89 -31.96
C THR A 474 -9.62 -3.89 -31.08
N ARG A 475 -10.66 -3.17 -31.52
CA ARG A 475 -11.96 -3.17 -30.86
C ARG A 475 -12.54 -4.58 -30.67
N HIS A 476 -12.26 -5.49 -31.61
CA HIS A 476 -12.67 -6.88 -31.53
C HIS A 476 -12.02 -7.61 -30.36
N LEU A 477 -10.69 -7.53 -30.23
CA LEU A 477 -9.94 -8.16 -29.14
C LEU A 477 -10.38 -7.62 -27.77
N TYR A 478 -10.63 -6.32 -27.67
CA TYR A 478 -11.18 -5.70 -26.46
C TYR A 478 -12.51 -6.35 -26.07
N TRP A 479 -13.44 -6.50 -27.02
CA TRP A 479 -14.75 -7.10 -26.77
C TRP A 479 -14.70 -8.58 -26.43
N GLU A 480 -13.76 -9.33 -27.01
CA GLU A 480 -13.56 -10.73 -26.67
C GLU A 480 -13.11 -10.89 -25.21
N TRP A 481 -12.14 -10.09 -24.76
CA TRP A 481 -11.71 -10.05 -23.36
C TRP A 481 -12.81 -9.58 -22.42
N GLU A 482 -13.52 -8.51 -22.76
CA GLU A 482 -14.66 -8.01 -21.99
C GLU A 482 -15.74 -9.08 -21.83
N SER A 483 -16.16 -9.72 -22.94
CA SER A 483 -17.16 -10.79 -22.93
C SER A 483 -16.70 -12.01 -22.12
N PHE A 484 -15.43 -12.37 -22.23
CA PHE A 484 -14.84 -13.43 -21.42
C PHE A 484 -14.91 -13.08 -19.93
N MET A 485 -14.47 -11.89 -19.54
CA MET A 485 -14.42 -11.44 -18.15
C MET A 485 -15.80 -11.27 -17.52
N VAL A 486 -16.80 -10.78 -18.27
CA VAL A 486 -18.20 -10.74 -17.81
C VAL A 486 -18.70 -12.13 -17.43
N LYS A 487 -18.41 -13.15 -18.26
CA LYS A 487 -18.77 -14.54 -17.94
C LYS A 487 -18.07 -15.04 -16.68
N LYS A 488 -16.80 -14.67 -16.46
CA LYS A 488 -16.03 -15.10 -15.29
C LYS A 488 -16.46 -14.43 -14.00
N ILE A 489 -16.78 -13.14 -14.02
CA ILE A 489 -17.15 -12.39 -12.81
C ILE A 489 -18.60 -12.65 -12.36
N THR A 490 -19.48 -13.05 -13.27
CA THR A 490 -20.91 -13.25 -13.00
C THR A 490 -21.19 -14.10 -11.75
N PRO A 491 -20.58 -15.29 -11.55
CA PRO A 491 -20.88 -16.13 -10.38
C PRO A 491 -20.48 -15.49 -9.05
N ILE A 492 -19.29 -14.87 -8.98
CA ILE A 492 -18.83 -14.22 -7.75
C ILE A 492 -19.62 -12.94 -7.46
N TYR A 493 -19.94 -12.15 -8.49
CA TYR A 493 -20.75 -10.94 -8.36
C TYR A 493 -22.13 -11.27 -7.79
N THR A 494 -22.83 -12.23 -8.41
CA THR A 494 -24.19 -12.61 -7.99
C THR A 494 -24.21 -13.19 -6.57
N GLN A 495 -23.14 -13.87 -6.16
CA GLN A 495 -22.97 -14.36 -4.79
C GLN A 495 -22.75 -13.19 -3.80
N LEU A 496 -21.82 -12.28 -4.09
CA LEU A 496 -21.43 -11.22 -3.16
C LEU A 496 -22.52 -10.15 -2.98
N VAL A 497 -23.22 -9.77 -4.05
CA VAL A 497 -24.32 -8.80 -3.95
C VAL A 497 -25.47 -9.31 -3.08
N LYS A 498 -25.71 -10.61 -3.06
CA LYS A 498 -26.72 -11.24 -2.19
C LYS A 498 -26.22 -11.49 -0.77
N SER A 499 -24.91 -11.45 -0.55
CA SER A 499 -24.31 -11.72 0.76
C SER A 499 -24.70 -10.64 1.76
N LYS A 500 -25.07 -11.07 2.98
CA LYS A 500 -25.28 -10.17 4.13
C LYS A 500 -24.05 -10.10 5.04
N ASP A 501 -22.93 -10.68 4.59
CA ASP A 501 -21.69 -10.62 5.34
C ASP A 501 -21.19 -9.17 5.45
N ASN A 502 -20.99 -8.75 6.69
CA ASN A 502 -20.55 -7.41 7.05
C ASN A 502 -19.12 -7.41 7.62
N GLN A 503 -18.39 -8.53 7.54
CA GLN A 503 -16.97 -8.57 7.83
C GLN A 503 -16.21 -7.61 6.93
N TYR A 504 -15.27 -6.86 7.50
CA TYR A 504 -14.53 -5.80 6.82
C TYR A 504 -13.90 -6.27 5.50
N LEU A 505 -13.20 -7.40 5.51
CA LEU A 505 -12.54 -7.93 4.31
C LEU A 505 -13.55 -8.35 3.22
N MET A 506 -14.70 -8.90 3.61
CA MET A 506 -15.78 -9.20 2.65
C MET A 506 -16.43 -7.97 2.07
N ARG A 507 -16.58 -6.91 2.86
CA ARG A 507 -17.11 -5.64 2.38
C ARG A 507 -16.20 -5.01 1.34
N LEU A 508 -14.89 -4.97 1.60
CA LEU A 508 -13.90 -4.51 0.63
C LEU A 508 -13.91 -5.36 -0.63
N PHE A 509 -13.89 -6.68 -0.48
CA PHE A 509 -13.87 -7.58 -1.63
C PHE A 509 -15.13 -7.43 -2.50
N ARG A 510 -16.31 -7.36 -1.87
CA ARG A 510 -17.57 -7.08 -2.55
C ARG A 510 -17.51 -5.75 -3.29
N SER A 511 -16.97 -4.70 -2.67
CA SER A 511 -16.83 -3.39 -3.32
C SER A 511 -15.99 -3.48 -4.59
N SER A 512 -14.83 -4.13 -4.53
CA SER A 512 -13.96 -4.32 -5.69
C SER A 512 -14.60 -5.18 -6.79
N VAL A 513 -15.34 -6.23 -6.44
CA VAL A 513 -16.06 -7.06 -7.43
C VAL A 513 -17.19 -6.30 -8.10
N VAL A 514 -17.95 -5.48 -7.36
CA VAL A 514 -19.01 -4.63 -7.93
C VAL A 514 -18.40 -3.58 -8.86
N GLU A 515 -17.28 -2.96 -8.47
CA GLU A 515 -16.56 -1.99 -9.29
C GLU A 515 -16.10 -2.61 -10.62
N LEU A 516 -15.42 -3.76 -10.58
CA LEU A 516 -15.00 -4.48 -11.79
C LEU A 516 -16.18 -4.92 -12.64
N ALA A 517 -17.27 -5.41 -12.05
CA ALA A 517 -18.43 -5.85 -12.82
C ALA A 517 -19.09 -4.67 -13.57
N CYS A 518 -19.20 -3.52 -12.91
CA CYS A 518 -19.75 -2.31 -13.51
C CYS A 518 -18.80 -1.70 -14.57
N SER A 519 -17.48 -1.81 -14.41
CA SER A 519 -16.53 -1.36 -15.44
C SER A 519 -16.52 -2.27 -16.68
N LEU A 520 -16.91 -3.54 -16.53
CA LEU A 520 -17.08 -4.54 -17.59
C LEU A 520 -18.44 -4.44 -18.33
N ASN A 521 -19.20 -3.37 -18.12
CA ASN A 521 -20.54 -3.18 -18.69
C ASN A 521 -21.53 -4.31 -18.36
N TYR A 522 -21.38 -4.99 -17.22
CA TYR A 522 -22.30 -6.05 -16.81
C TYR A 522 -23.68 -5.48 -16.47
N GLU A 523 -24.69 -5.76 -17.30
CA GLU A 523 -26.03 -5.15 -17.20
C GLU A 523 -26.66 -5.26 -15.80
N PRO A 524 -26.65 -6.42 -15.10
CA PRO A 524 -27.18 -6.50 -13.74
C PRO A 524 -26.48 -5.58 -12.74
N CYS A 525 -25.19 -5.27 -12.94
CA CYS A 525 -24.49 -4.27 -12.13
C CYS A 525 -25.06 -2.88 -12.35
N HIS A 526 -25.29 -2.49 -13.59
CA HIS A 526 -25.89 -1.20 -13.90
C HIS A 526 -27.33 -1.07 -13.39
N TYR A 527 -28.14 -2.12 -13.48
CA TYR A 527 -29.49 -2.12 -12.91
C TYR A 527 -29.44 -1.99 -11.39
N HIS A 528 -28.59 -2.77 -10.72
CA HIS A 528 -28.43 -2.69 -9.26
C HIS A 528 -27.99 -1.29 -8.81
N VAL A 529 -27.00 -0.68 -9.47
CA VAL A 529 -26.55 0.69 -9.15
C VAL A 529 -27.64 1.73 -9.43
N LYS A 530 -28.45 1.54 -10.48
CA LYS A 530 -29.57 2.43 -10.81
C LYS A 530 -30.71 2.31 -9.80
N ASP A 531 -30.99 1.11 -9.30
CA ASP A 531 -32.00 0.91 -8.26
C ASP A 531 -31.58 1.61 -6.95
N LEU A 532 -30.30 1.48 -6.57
CA LEU A 532 -29.72 2.23 -5.45
C LEU A 532 -29.87 3.74 -5.62
N TYR A 533 -29.72 4.26 -6.85
CA TYR A 533 -29.96 5.68 -7.16
C TYR A 533 -31.39 6.11 -6.96
N ILE A 534 -32.35 5.30 -7.39
CA ILE A 534 -33.77 5.60 -7.22
C ILE A 534 -34.16 5.60 -5.75
N GLU A 535 -33.64 4.65 -4.96
CA GLU A 535 -33.91 4.56 -3.52
C GLU A 535 -33.31 5.75 -2.74
N ASP A 536 -32.07 6.14 -3.06
CA ASP A 536 -31.40 7.32 -2.48
C ASP A 536 -32.18 8.61 -2.75
N THR A 537 -32.61 8.83 -4.00
CA THR A 537 -33.39 10.04 -4.37
C THR A 537 -34.76 10.13 -3.69
N ARG A 538 -35.30 9.01 -3.18
CA ARG A 538 -36.56 8.96 -2.43
C ARG A 538 -36.38 9.14 -0.92
N HIS A 539 -35.15 9.35 -0.44
CA HIS A 539 -34.80 9.34 0.99
C HIS A 539 -35.23 8.05 1.72
N GLN A 540 -35.33 6.94 0.98
CA GLN A 540 -35.87 5.68 1.51
C GLN A 540 -34.79 4.78 2.12
N HIS A 541 -33.51 4.98 1.80
CA HIS A 541 -32.43 4.19 2.38
C HIS A 541 -31.07 4.91 2.38
N ASN A 542 -30.24 4.61 3.39
CA ASN A 542 -28.83 5.02 3.40
C ASN A 542 -28.06 4.18 2.38
N LEU A 543 -27.35 4.84 1.45
CA LEU A 543 -26.48 4.19 0.47
C LEU A 543 -25.53 3.18 1.14
N PHE A 544 -25.60 1.92 0.70
CA PHE A 544 -24.72 0.88 1.21
C PHE A 544 -23.25 1.22 0.84
N PRO A 545 -22.32 1.32 1.82
CA PRO A 545 -20.98 1.86 1.55
C PRO A 545 -20.20 1.11 0.48
N ASP A 546 -20.45 -0.19 0.35
CA ASP A 546 -19.68 -1.07 -0.52
C ASP A 546 -19.96 -0.82 -2.02
N CYS A 547 -21.09 -0.18 -2.37
CA CYS A 547 -21.47 0.14 -3.76
C CYS A 547 -21.26 1.63 -4.12
N ARG A 548 -20.74 2.44 -3.20
CA ARG A 548 -20.68 3.90 -3.37
C ARG A 548 -19.80 4.36 -4.52
N MET A 549 -18.63 3.74 -4.73
CA MET A 549 -17.74 4.13 -5.83
C MET A 549 -18.41 3.92 -7.19
N SER A 550 -19.00 2.74 -7.41
CA SER A 550 -19.74 2.43 -8.63
C SER A 550 -20.97 3.33 -8.80
N TYR A 551 -21.63 3.67 -7.70
CA TYR A 551 -22.71 4.66 -7.67
C TYR A 551 -22.26 6.05 -8.11
N PHE A 552 -21.19 6.59 -7.52
CA PHE A 552 -20.67 7.91 -7.86
C PHE A 552 -20.23 8.00 -9.32
N PHE A 553 -19.57 6.97 -9.84
CA PHE A 553 -19.18 6.90 -11.24
C PHE A 553 -20.41 6.98 -12.17
N LYS A 554 -21.50 6.28 -11.81
CA LYS A 554 -22.75 6.31 -12.57
C LYS A 554 -23.43 7.68 -12.52
N VAL A 555 -23.55 8.29 -11.34
CA VAL A 555 -24.15 9.62 -11.17
C VAL A 555 -23.34 10.68 -11.90
N ALA A 556 -22.01 10.59 -11.89
CA ALA A 556 -21.13 11.49 -12.62
C ALA A 556 -21.36 11.43 -14.14
N ASN A 557 -21.59 10.23 -14.69
CA ASN A 557 -21.84 10.03 -16.12
C ASN A 557 -23.26 10.45 -16.56
N GLU A 558 -24.26 10.39 -15.67
CA GLU A 558 -25.67 10.64 -16.02
C GLU A 558 -26.18 12.02 -15.60
N THR A 559 -25.41 12.81 -14.86
CA THR A 559 -25.86 14.11 -14.33
C THR A 559 -24.90 15.25 -14.65
N SER A 560 -25.43 16.48 -14.71
CA SER A 560 -24.59 17.67 -14.85
C SER A 560 -23.65 17.83 -13.64
N MET A 561 -22.43 18.34 -13.86
CA MET A 561 -21.40 18.52 -12.83
C MET A 561 -21.89 19.29 -11.59
N LYS A 562 -22.81 20.25 -11.77
CA LYS A 562 -23.42 21.02 -10.68
C LYS A 562 -24.39 20.19 -9.83
N THR A 563 -25.13 19.27 -10.46
CA THR A 563 -26.03 18.33 -9.78
C THR A 563 -25.23 17.25 -9.04
N PHE A 564 -24.15 16.79 -9.65
CA PHE A 564 -23.20 15.85 -9.05
C PHE A 564 -22.59 16.41 -7.76
N LEU A 565 -22.00 17.60 -7.80
CA LEU A 565 -21.38 18.24 -6.62
C LEU A 565 -22.36 18.47 -5.47
N ARG A 566 -23.61 18.88 -5.79
CA ARG A 566 -24.64 19.08 -4.76
C ARG A 566 -25.04 17.76 -4.08
N LYS A 567 -25.14 16.67 -4.84
CA LYS A 567 -25.48 15.35 -4.31
C LYS A 567 -24.32 14.75 -3.50
N LEU A 568 -23.08 14.95 -3.95
CA LEU A 568 -21.88 14.48 -3.23
C LEU A 568 -21.82 15.07 -1.82
N ASN A 569 -21.97 16.40 -1.71
CA ASN A 569 -21.97 17.09 -0.42
C ASN A 569 -23.10 16.62 0.52
N GLN A 570 -24.25 16.22 -0.02
CA GLN A 570 -25.39 15.74 0.76
C GLN A 570 -25.17 14.31 1.28
N ILE A 571 -24.59 13.44 0.45
CA ILE A 571 -24.23 12.07 0.84
C ILE A 571 -23.10 12.07 1.87
N GLU A 572 -22.08 12.92 1.70
CA GLU A 572 -21.02 13.09 2.72
C GLU A 572 -21.58 13.54 4.07
N LEU A 573 -22.59 14.42 4.06
CA LEU A 573 -23.28 14.85 5.27
C LEU A 573 -24.09 13.72 5.92
N ASP A 574 -24.82 12.94 5.12
CA ASP A 574 -25.64 11.82 5.58
C ASP A 574 -24.77 10.66 6.11
N ASP A 575 -23.59 10.46 5.52
CA ASP A 575 -22.58 9.51 5.98
C ASP A 575 -22.00 9.92 7.33
N LYS A 576 -21.66 11.20 7.48
CA LYS A 576 -21.23 11.77 8.77
C LYS A 576 -22.30 11.55 9.84
N ASN A 577 -23.54 11.94 9.53
CA ASN A 577 -24.69 11.77 10.44
C ASN A 577 -25.00 10.29 10.77
N THR A 578 -24.71 9.35 9.87
CA THR A 578 -24.95 7.92 10.07
C THR A 578 -23.83 7.26 10.86
N ALA A 579 -22.58 7.66 10.63
CA ALA A 579 -21.43 7.23 11.43
C ALA A 579 -21.60 7.67 12.90
N ASP A 580 -22.04 8.91 13.11
CA ASP A 580 -22.32 9.48 14.44
C ASP A 580 -23.41 8.75 15.23
N LYS A 581 -24.35 8.07 14.55
CA LYS A 581 -25.44 7.31 15.18
C LYS A 581 -25.07 5.87 15.55
N LYS A 582 -23.92 5.37 15.08
CA LYS A 582 -23.47 3.98 15.28
C LYS A 582 -22.31 3.82 16.26
N VAL A 583 -21.78 4.94 16.77
CA VAL A 583 -20.93 5.02 17.97
C VAL A 583 -21.84 5.25 19.17
#